data_AF-A0A355D909-F1
#
_entry.id   AF-A0A355D909-F1
#
_cell.length_a   1.000
_cell.length_b   1.000
_cell.length_c   1.000
_cell.angle_alpha   90.00
_cell.angle_beta   90.00
_cell.angle_gamma   90.00
#
_symmetry.space_group_name_H-M   'P 1'
#
loop_
_entity.id
_entity.type
_entity.pdbx_description
1 polymer ?
#
loop_
_entity_poly.entity_id
_entity_poly.type
_entity_poly.pdbx_seq_one_letter_code
_entity_poly.pdbx_strand_id
1 'polypeptide(L)'
;MGFKLPFPKWTLVTPIKIYQTYTNEDGEPVETLIFDDKCNYSESTKRVRNENGELVTLVGKVICIGDIAPQHNRIEGYVKVNGVKINIYKSARPRNPDGSIFSTELELG
;
A
#
# COMPACT_ATOMS: atom_id res chain seq x y z
N MET A 1 -17.86 5.28 -22.49
CA MET A 1 -18.21 4.86 -21.12
C MET A 1 -17.31 3.69 -20.79
N GLY A 2 -16.30 3.89 -19.94
CA GLY A 2 -15.30 2.85 -19.69
C GLY A 2 -15.83 1.71 -18.84
N PHE A 3 -15.22 0.54 -18.96
CA PHE A 3 -15.58 -0.65 -18.19
C PHE A 3 -14.84 -0.67 -16.85
N LYS A 4 -15.53 -1.01 -15.76
CA LYS A 4 -14.94 -1.20 -14.44
C LYS A 4 -14.85 -2.69 -14.14
N LEU A 5 -13.65 -3.17 -13.83
CA LEU A 5 -13.43 -4.57 -13.51
C LEU A 5 -14.01 -4.91 -12.13
N PRO A 6 -14.63 -6.08 -11.95
CA PRO A 6 -15.04 -6.54 -10.63
C PRO A 6 -13.80 -6.82 -9.77
N PHE A 7 -13.77 -6.26 -8.56
CA PHE A 7 -12.72 -6.56 -7.58
C PHE A 7 -13.14 -7.76 -6.71
N PRO A 8 -12.25 -8.74 -6.46
CA PRO A 8 -12.56 -9.93 -5.67
C PRO A 8 -12.62 -9.62 -4.16
N LYS A 9 -13.72 -9.02 -3.71
CA LYS A 9 -13.92 -8.55 -2.32
C LYS A 9 -13.80 -9.65 -1.27
N TRP A 10 -14.08 -10.90 -1.62
CA TRP A 10 -13.96 -12.05 -0.72
C TRP A 10 -12.51 -12.32 -0.26
N THR A 11 -11.52 -11.71 -0.91
CA THR A 11 -10.12 -11.84 -0.52
C THR A 11 -9.68 -10.84 0.56
N LEU A 12 -10.52 -9.85 0.89
CA LEU A 12 -10.24 -8.81 1.89
C LEU A 12 -10.54 -9.32 3.30
N VAL A 13 -9.66 -10.18 3.83
CA VAL A 13 -9.89 -10.87 5.11
C VAL A 13 -9.04 -10.35 6.26
N THR A 14 -7.92 -9.68 5.96
CA THR A 14 -6.93 -9.28 6.96
C THR A 14 -7.14 -7.83 7.37
N PRO A 15 -7.39 -7.52 8.65
CA PRO A 15 -7.51 -6.14 9.13
C PRO A 15 -6.15 -5.45 9.08
N ILE A 16 -6.09 -4.29 8.41
CA ILE A 16 -4.84 -3.58 8.15
C ILE A 16 -5.04 -2.09 8.39
N LYS A 17 -4.07 -1.49 9.11
CA LYS A 17 -3.96 -0.04 9.25
C LYS A 17 -2.80 0.49 8.43
N ILE A 18 -3.02 1.53 7.64
CA ILE A 18 -2.00 2.13 6.79
C ILE A 18 -1.78 3.56 7.25
N TYR A 19 -0.52 3.86 7.54
CA TYR A 19 -0.09 5.17 8.01
C TYR A 19 0.77 5.82 6.94
N GLN A 20 0.38 7.03 6.54
CA GLN A 20 1.18 7.90 5.72
C GLN A 20 2.16 8.65 6.62
N THR A 21 3.43 8.65 6.25
CA THR A 21 4.45 9.52 6.85
C THR A 21 4.73 10.66 5.88
N TYR A 22 4.74 11.88 6.40
CA TYR A 22 5.18 13.07 5.68
C TYR A 22 5.97 13.99 6.60
N THR A 23 6.82 14.82 6.03
CA THR A 23 7.61 15.81 6.78
C THR A 23 6.80 17.12 6.86
N ASN A 24 6.60 17.66 8.06
CA ASN A 24 5.95 18.98 8.21
C ASN A 24 6.94 20.13 7.90
N GLU A 25 6.46 21.38 7.99
CA GLU A 25 7.26 22.59 7.75
C GLU A 25 8.44 22.78 8.74
N ASP A 26 8.35 22.22 9.94
CA ASP A 26 9.40 22.19 10.97
C ASP A 26 10.42 21.05 10.77
N GLY A 27 10.22 20.18 9.77
CA GLY A 27 11.09 19.05 9.49
C GLY A 27 10.77 17.79 10.29
N GLU A 28 9.69 17.78 11.07
CA GLU A 28 9.30 16.62 11.88
C GLU A 28 8.50 15.60 11.06
N PRO A 29 8.78 14.28 11.22
CA PRO A 29 8.00 13.25 10.57
C PRO A 29 6.65 13.08 11.28
N VAL A 30 5.57 13.38 10.58
CA VAL A 30 4.20 13.20 11.04
C VAL A 30 3.63 11.92 10.45
N GLU A 31 3.09 11.06 11.31
CA GLU A 31 2.40 9.82 10.91
C GLU A 31 0.88 10.02 10.99
N THR A 32 0.18 9.85 9.87
CA THR A 32 -1.28 9.99 9.78
C THR A 32 -1.91 8.69 9.31
N LEU A 33 -2.94 8.22 10.03
CA LEU A 33 -3.73 7.07 9.61
C LEU A 33 -4.55 7.45 8.37
N ILE A 34 -4.28 6.80 7.24
CA ILE A 34 -5.00 7.05 5.97
C ILE A 34 -6.02 5.94 5.65
N PHE A 35 -5.87 4.76 6.25
CA PHE A 35 -6.74 3.62 5.99
C PHE A 35 -6.81 2.68 7.19
N ASP A 36 -8.01 2.21 7.52
CA ASP A 36 -8.29 1.25 8.60
C ASP A 36 -9.46 0.35 8.19
N ASP A 37 -9.15 -0.70 7.41
CA ASP A 37 -10.14 -1.70 6.99
C ASP A 37 -9.43 -3.00 6.59
N LYS A 38 -10.16 -3.98 6.08
CA LYS A 38 -9.62 -5.25 5.61
C LYS A 38 -9.01 -5.11 4.22
N CYS A 39 -7.82 -5.67 4.07
CA CYS A 39 -7.15 -5.84 2.79
C CYS A 39 -6.75 -7.31 2.57
N ASN A 40 -6.40 -7.64 1.33
CA ASN A 40 -5.71 -8.89 1.05
C ASN A 40 -4.25 -8.70 1.46
N TYR A 41 -3.79 -9.51 2.41
CA TYR A 41 -2.40 -9.57 2.79
C TYR A 41 -1.82 -10.92 2.40
N SER A 42 -0.74 -10.88 1.61
CA SER A 42 0.01 -12.06 1.21
C SER A 42 1.43 -11.95 1.76
N GLU A 43 1.76 -12.84 2.69
CA GLU A 43 3.12 -12.99 3.21
C GLU A 43 4.00 -13.66 2.15
N SER A 44 5.09 -12.99 1.77
CA SER A 44 6.00 -13.51 0.78
C SER A 44 7.37 -12.88 0.95
N THR A 45 8.39 -13.70 1.16
CA THR A 45 9.77 -13.21 1.25
C THR A 45 10.44 -13.30 -0.11
N LYS A 46 10.86 -12.16 -0.65
CA LYS A 46 11.67 -12.09 -1.89
C LYS A 46 12.77 -11.05 -1.75
N ARG A 47 13.93 -11.34 -2.34
CA ARG A 47 15.02 -10.37 -2.44
C ARG A 47 14.98 -9.74 -3.81
N VAL A 48 14.92 -8.41 -3.86
CA VAL A 48 14.93 -7.64 -5.10
C VAL A 48 16.10 -6.69 -5.09
N ARG A 49 16.64 -6.39 -6.28
CA ARG A 49 17.69 -5.39 -6.43
C ARG A 49 17.03 -4.03 -6.63
N ASN A 50 17.34 -3.06 -5.78
CA ASN A 50 16.83 -1.70 -5.92
C ASN A 50 17.54 -0.96 -7.07
N GLU A 51 17.09 0.27 -7.36
CA GLU A 51 17.65 1.09 -8.44
C GLU A 51 19.13 1.47 -8.19
N ASN A 52 19.57 1.46 -6.93
CA ASN A 52 20.96 1.68 -6.54
C ASN A 52 21.83 0.42 -6.62
N GLY A 53 21.26 -0.73 -6.98
CA GLY A 53 21.98 -2.00 -7.07
C GLY A 53 22.09 -2.78 -5.75
N GLU A 54 21.46 -2.32 -4.68
CA GLU A 54 21.44 -2.97 -3.36
C GLU A 54 20.37 -4.07 -3.31
N LEU A 55 20.63 -5.13 -2.55
CA LEU A 55 19.65 -6.19 -2.31
C LEU A 55 18.75 -5.81 -1.13
N VAL A 56 17.47 -5.56 -1.41
CA VAL A 56 16.45 -5.31 -0.39
C VAL A 56 15.55 -6.54 -0.26
N THR A 57 15.08 -6.80 0.96
CA THR A 57 14.18 -7.92 1.26
C THR A 57 12.77 -7.40 1.39
N LEU A 58 11.86 -7.92 0.57
CA LEU A 58 10.43 -7.67 0.69
C LEU A 58 9.80 -8.84 1.43
N VAL A 59 8.90 -8.54 2.37
CA VAL A 59 8.31 -9.51 3.31
C VAL A 59 6.82 -9.75 3.07
N GLY A 60 6.18 -8.98 2.19
CA GLY A 60 4.81 -9.24 1.79
C GLY A 60 4.23 -8.21 0.83
N LYS A 61 2.97 -8.44 0.47
CA LYS A 61 2.16 -7.53 -0.34
C LYS A 61 0.79 -7.32 0.30
N VAL A 62 0.33 -6.08 0.30
CA VAL A 62 -1.03 -5.69 0.68
C VAL A 62 -1.77 -5.20 -0.56
N ILE A 63 -2.99 -5.65 -0.77
CA ILE A 63 -3.88 -5.18 -1.83
C ILE A 63 -5.19 -4.72 -1.20
N CYS A 64 -5.47 -3.43 -1.32
CA CYS A 64 -6.70 -2.80 -0.86
C CYS A 64 -7.56 -2.41 -2.07
N ILE A 65 -8.88 -2.45 -1.90
CA ILE A 65 -9.83 -2.10 -2.95
C ILE A 65 -9.84 -0.58 -3.20
N GLY A 66 -9.79 -0.16 -4.47
CA GLY A 66 -9.84 1.25 -4.86
C GLY A 66 -8.62 2.08 -4.46
N ASP A 67 -8.80 3.41 -4.45
CA ASP A 67 -7.78 4.35 -3.98
C ASP A 67 -7.94 4.60 -2.48
N ILE A 68 -6.94 4.21 -1.68
CA ILE A 68 -6.93 4.43 -0.23
C ILE A 68 -6.34 5.78 0.18
N ALA A 69 -5.70 6.50 -0.76
CA ALA A 69 -5.00 7.75 -0.49
C ALA A 69 -5.17 8.73 -1.66
N PRO A 70 -6.41 9.12 -2.01
CA PRO A 70 -6.69 9.98 -3.17
C PRO A 70 -6.03 11.36 -3.07
N GLN A 71 -5.70 11.81 -1.85
CA GLN A 71 -5.07 13.10 -1.60
C GLN A 71 -3.54 13.08 -1.67
N HIS A 72 -2.93 11.89 -1.74
CA HIS A 72 -1.48 11.73 -1.78
C HIS A 72 -1.05 11.16 -3.13
N ASN A 73 -0.04 11.77 -3.77
CA ASN A 73 0.51 11.26 -5.04
C ASN A 73 1.31 9.97 -4.85
N ARG A 74 1.98 9.83 -3.70
CA ARG A 74 2.77 8.66 -3.32
C ARG A 74 2.41 8.26 -1.90
N ILE A 75 2.36 6.95 -1.66
CA ILE A 75 2.12 6.41 -0.32
C ILE A 75 3.48 6.06 0.26
N GLU A 76 3.84 6.76 1.32
CA GLU A 76 5.11 6.59 2.05
C GLU A 76 4.76 6.44 3.53
N GLY A 77 5.45 5.56 4.24
CA GLY A 77 5.14 5.24 5.63
C GLY A 77 5.11 3.74 5.85
N TYR A 78 4.12 3.25 6.59
CA TYR A 78 4.09 1.87 7.05
C TYR A 78 2.69 1.30 7.14
N VAL A 79 2.64 -0.03 7.16
CA VAL A 79 1.45 -0.81 7.40
C VAL A 79 1.55 -1.47 8.77
N LYS A 80 0.44 -1.51 9.50
CA LYS A 80 0.31 -2.28 10.74
C LYS A 80 -0.60 -3.49 10.49
N VAL A 81 -0.01 -4.67 10.52
CA VAL A 81 -0.71 -5.96 10.36
C VAL A 81 -0.51 -6.78 11.63
N ASN A 82 -1.59 -7.21 12.28
CA ASN A 82 -1.54 -7.98 13.53
C ASN A 82 -0.65 -7.35 14.63
N GLY A 83 -0.61 -6.03 14.69
CA GLY A 83 0.22 -5.28 15.65
C GLY A 83 1.66 -5.03 15.21
N VAL A 84 2.14 -5.69 14.16
CA VAL A 84 3.50 -5.53 13.60
C VAL A 84 3.52 -4.36 12.62
N LYS A 85 4.48 -3.44 12.80
CA LYS A 85 4.77 -2.34 11.88
C LYS A 85 5.75 -2.82 10.80
N ILE A 86 5.36 -2.67 9.53
CA ILE A 86 6.16 -3.06 8.37
C ILE A 86 6.19 -1.89 7.39
N ASN A 87 7.36 -1.51 6.90
CA ASN A 87 7.51 -0.33 6.07
C ASN A 87 6.99 -0.57 4.65
N ILE A 88 6.43 0.48 4.05
CA ILE A 88 6.02 0.46 2.64
C ILE A 88 7.27 0.72 1.81
N TYR A 89 7.69 -0.28 1.05
CA TYR A 89 8.79 -0.16 0.11
C TYR A 89 8.33 0.48 -1.21
N LYS A 90 7.16 0.04 -1.71
CA LYS A 90 6.61 0.53 -2.98
C LYS A 90 5.09 0.53 -2.95
N SER A 91 4.49 1.51 -3.62
CA SER A 91 3.04 1.60 -3.82
C SER A 91 2.70 1.61 -5.30
N ALA A 92 1.58 0.99 -5.68
CA ALA A 92 1.02 1.05 -7.02
C ALA A 92 -0.51 1.27 -6.97
N ARG A 93 -1.05 1.97 -7.97
CA ARG A 93 -2.50 2.20 -8.14
C ARG A 93 -2.92 1.79 -9.55
N PRO A 94 -3.01 0.47 -9.84
CA PRO A 94 -3.51 0.01 -11.13
C PRO A 94 -4.89 0.61 -11.44
N ARG A 95 -5.06 1.03 -12.69
CA ARG A 95 -6.28 1.69 -13.16
C ARG A 95 -7.18 0.71 -13.90
N ASN A 96 -8.48 0.92 -13.75
CA ASN A 96 -9.49 0.33 -14.61
C ASN A 96 -9.42 0.93 -16.03
N PRO A 97 -9.99 0.24 -17.03
CA PRO A 97 -10.16 0.79 -18.37
C PRO A 97 -10.92 2.12 -18.44
N ASP A 98 -11.77 2.42 -17.45
CA ASP A 98 -12.47 3.71 -17.32
C ASP A 98 -11.63 4.83 -16.68
N GLY A 99 -10.38 4.54 -16.29
CA GLY A 99 -9.45 5.49 -15.68
C GLY A 99 -9.55 5.58 -14.15
N SER A 100 -10.55 4.97 -13.52
CA SER A 100 -10.66 4.90 -12.06
C SER A 100 -9.61 3.97 -11.45
N ILE A 101 -9.25 4.16 -10.17
CA ILE A 101 -8.32 3.26 -9.49
C ILE A 101 -9.03 1.93 -9.17
N PHE A 102 -8.44 0.82 -9.61
CA PHE A 102 -8.94 -0.53 -9.35
C PHE A 102 -8.59 -1.00 -7.94
N SER A 103 -7.32 -0.85 -7.56
CA SER A 103 -6.80 -1.21 -6.25
C SER A 103 -5.61 -0.33 -5.87
N THR A 104 -5.27 -0.36 -4.59
CA THR A 104 -3.99 0.12 -4.10
C THR A 104 -3.17 -1.08 -3.65
N GLU A 105 -1.99 -1.25 -4.25
CA GLU A 105 -1.06 -2.31 -3.91
C GLU A 105 0.16 -1.73 -3.18
N LEU A 106 0.55 -2.35 -2.07
CA LEU A 106 1.73 -1.99 -1.30
C LEU A 106 2.66 -3.20 -1.20
N GLU A 107 3.92 -3.02 -1.59
CA GLU A 107 4.99 -3.98 -1.31
C GLU A 107 5.67 -3.57 -0.02
N LEU A 108 5.83 -4.54 0.88
CA LEU A 108 6.36 -4.32 2.23
C LEU A 108 7.79 -4.85 2.33
N GLY A 109 8.65 -4.13 3.06
CA GLY A 109 10.07 -4.47 3.28
C GLY A 109 10.60 -4.04 4.63
#